data_AF-A0A4R8UYX4-F1
#
_entry.id   AF-A0A4R8UYX4-F1
#
_cell.length_a   1.000
_cell.length_b   1.000
_cell.length_c   1.000
_cell.angle_alpha   90.00
_cell.angle_beta   90.00
_cell.angle_gamma   90.00
#
_symmetry.space_group_name_H-M   'P 1'
#
loop_
_entity.id
_entity.type
_entity.pdbx_description
1 polymer ?
#
loop_
_entity_poly.entity_id
_entity_poly.type
_entity_poly.pdbx_seq_one_letter_code
_entity_poly.pdbx_strand_id
1 'polypeptide(L)'
;MAESASARGESATLHGVVEFAPEQRPQSPCTVTVLVEDVSKADAPSTIVGRSRFQIPAPPRSELSDRDVNFAMTVPADALDSVRRLNVRVHVSARMRREPDVTERPDITEGDFVSTQSHPVLPDPVLPGLASVRVPVLRV
;
A
#
# COMPACT_ATOMS: atom_id res chain seq x y z
N MET A 1 11.99 -26.94 -19.86
CA MET A 1 12.72 -26.58 -18.62
C MET A 1 12.49 -25.10 -18.35
N ALA A 2 11.67 -24.78 -17.36
CA ALA A 2 11.63 -23.49 -16.70
C ALA A 2 11.13 -23.78 -15.28
N GLU A 3 12.07 -24.09 -14.40
CA GLU A 3 11.85 -24.16 -12.95
C GLU A 3 11.43 -22.77 -12.49
N SER A 4 10.12 -22.55 -12.33
CA SER A 4 9.65 -21.51 -11.41
C SER A 4 9.79 -22.11 -10.02
N ALA A 5 10.94 -21.84 -9.40
CA ALA A 5 11.18 -22.15 -8.00
C ALA A 5 10.12 -21.42 -7.17
N SER A 6 9.02 -22.11 -6.87
CA SER A 6 8.16 -21.83 -5.75
C SER A 6 8.97 -22.05 -4.47
N ALA A 7 9.86 -21.11 -4.16
CA ALA A 7 10.23 -20.88 -2.79
C ALA A 7 8.90 -20.58 -2.09
N ARG A 8 8.42 -21.58 -1.34
CA ARG A 8 7.31 -21.44 -0.40
C ARG A 8 7.84 -20.58 0.75
N GLY A 9 8.17 -19.32 0.42
CA GLY A 9 8.69 -18.33 1.32
C GLY A 9 7.61 -18.07 2.35
N GLU A 10 7.97 -18.24 3.61
CA GLU A 10 7.14 -17.84 4.72
C GLU A 10 6.62 -16.43 4.41
N SER A 11 5.30 -16.27 4.44
CA SER A 11 4.62 -15.04 4.00
C SER A 11 3.96 -14.43 5.23
N ALA A 12 4.05 -13.13 5.35
CA ALA A 12 3.50 -12.39 6.47
C ALA A 12 2.40 -11.44 5.99
N THR A 13 1.52 -11.06 6.91
CA THR A 13 0.37 -10.21 6.59
C THR A 13 0.61 -8.81 7.13
N LEU A 14 0.75 -7.85 6.22
CA LEU A 14 0.77 -6.43 6.52
C LEU A 14 -0.67 -5.92 6.53
N HIS A 15 -1.11 -5.46 7.69
CA HIS A 15 -2.35 -4.71 7.83
C HIS A 15 -2.04 -3.21 7.77
N GLY A 16 -2.95 -2.45 7.20
CA GLY A 16 -2.84 -1.01 7.26
C GLY A 16 -4.14 -0.29 7.03
N VAL A 17 -4.08 1.01 7.24
CA VAL A 17 -5.22 1.91 7.14
C VAL A 17 -4.81 3.07 6.24
N VAL A 18 -5.57 3.28 5.16
CA VAL A 18 -5.47 4.49 4.34
C VAL A 18 -6.37 5.55 4.94
N GLU A 19 -5.77 6.64 5.39
CA GLU A 19 -6.48 7.75 6.03
C GLU A 19 -6.67 8.87 5.00
N PHE A 20 -7.92 9.23 4.72
CA PHE A 20 -8.24 10.34 3.82
C PHE A 20 -8.48 11.61 4.62
N ALA A 21 -7.94 12.74 4.15
CA ALA A 21 -8.31 14.02 4.74
C ALA A 21 -9.83 14.27 4.61
N PRO A 22 -10.49 14.82 5.65
CA PRO A 22 -11.97 14.91 5.75
C PRO A 22 -12.67 15.51 4.54
N GLU A 23 -12.07 16.56 3.98
CA GLU A 23 -12.63 17.35 2.87
C GLU A 23 -12.20 16.82 1.52
N GLN A 24 -11.30 15.83 1.51
CA GLN A 24 -10.65 15.36 0.30
C GLN A 24 -11.12 13.97 -0.11
N ARG A 25 -11.85 13.22 0.73
CA ARG A 25 -12.25 11.84 0.38
C ARG A 25 -12.98 11.77 -0.98
N PRO A 26 -12.59 10.84 -1.88
CA PRO A 26 -13.27 10.64 -3.15
C PRO A 26 -14.78 10.39 -2.97
N GLN A 27 -15.61 11.16 -3.67
CA GLN A 27 -17.07 11.01 -3.69
C GLN A 27 -17.55 10.00 -4.76
N SER A 28 -16.61 9.37 -5.46
CA SER A 28 -16.86 8.42 -6.55
C SER A 28 -16.05 7.14 -6.28
N PRO A 29 -16.45 5.99 -6.85
CA PRO A 29 -15.67 4.77 -6.73
C PRO A 29 -14.24 5.01 -7.20
N CYS A 30 -13.27 4.55 -6.42
CA CYS A 30 -11.86 4.75 -6.72
C CYS A 30 -11.06 3.48 -6.50
N THR A 31 -9.93 3.42 -7.18
CA THR A 31 -9.01 2.30 -7.09
C THR A 31 -7.86 2.69 -6.18
N VAL A 32 -7.68 1.92 -5.11
CA VAL A 32 -6.57 2.05 -4.18
C VAL A 32 -5.47 1.08 -4.62
N THR A 33 -4.26 1.60 -4.77
CA THR A 33 -3.04 0.84 -5.03
C THR A 33 -2.09 1.07 -3.88
N VAL A 34 -1.77 0.00 -3.16
CA VAL A 34 -0.81 -0.01 -2.06
C VAL A 34 0.46 -0.69 -2.54
N LEU A 35 1.60 -0.05 -2.32
CA LEU A 35 2.93 -0.55 -2.66
C LEU A 35 3.77 -0.64 -1.40
N VAL A 36 4.47 -1.75 -1.23
CA VAL A 36 5.49 -1.92 -0.19
C VAL A 36 6.83 -1.97 -0.88
N GLU A 37 7.70 -1.06 -0.47
CA GLU A 37 9.01 -0.87 -1.06
C GLU A 37 10.09 -1.15 -0.02
N ASP A 38 11.11 -1.91 -0.40
CA ASP A 38 12.34 -2.04 0.36
C ASP A 38 13.23 -0.81 0.08
N VAL A 39 13.45 -0.02 1.13
CA VAL A 39 14.32 1.17 1.14
C VAL A 39 15.53 0.96 2.05
N SER A 40 15.91 -0.29 2.30
CA SER A 40 17.05 -0.66 3.17
C SER A 40 18.38 -0.21 2.59
N LYS A 41 18.49 -0.18 1.26
CA LYS A 41 19.66 0.29 0.52
C LYS A 41 19.46 1.74 0.11
N ALA A 42 20.07 2.67 0.86
CA ALA A 42 19.96 4.11 0.58
C ALA A 42 20.49 4.51 -0.82
N ASP A 43 21.49 3.79 -1.35
CA ASP A 43 22.12 4.05 -2.64
C ASP A 43 21.56 3.22 -3.81
N ALA A 44 20.47 2.47 -3.60
CA ALA A 44 19.84 1.67 -4.63
C ALA A 44 18.40 2.13 -4.90
N PRO A 45 17.87 1.95 -6.12
CA PRO A 45 16.45 2.14 -6.37
C PRO A 45 15.62 1.24 -5.44
N SER A 46 14.55 1.79 -4.87
CA SER A 46 13.66 1.03 -3.99
C SER A 46 13.05 -0.13 -4.76
N THR A 47 13.06 -1.33 -4.17
CA THR A 47 12.48 -2.52 -4.80
C THR A 47 11.07 -2.73 -4.29
N ILE A 48 10.10 -2.92 -5.17
CA ILE A 48 8.73 -3.27 -4.78
C ILE A 48 8.73 -4.73 -4.30
N VAL A 49 8.46 -4.93 -3.02
CA VAL A 49 8.39 -6.27 -2.38
C VAL A 49 6.96 -6.76 -2.21
N GLY A 50 5.97 -5.87 -2.35
CA GLY A 50 4.56 -6.22 -2.32
C GLY A 50 3.70 -5.15 -3.00
N ARG A 51 2.61 -5.59 -3.63
CA ARG A 51 1.60 -4.73 -4.25
C ARG A 51 0.22 -5.28 -3.97
N SER A 52 -0.71 -4.41 -3.56
CA SER A 52 -2.12 -4.72 -3.44
C SER A 52 -2.94 -3.66 -4.18
N ARG A 53 -3.95 -4.09 -4.93
CA ARG A 53 -4.84 -3.20 -5.67
C ARG A 53 -6.27 -3.66 -5.45
N PHE A 54 -7.12 -2.74 -5.02
CA PHE A 54 -8.53 -3.02 -4.77
C PHE A 54 -9.36 -1.77 -5.04
N GLN A 55 -10.64 -1.97 -5.33
CA GLN A 55 -11.58 -0.88 -5.54
C GLN A 55 -12.36 -0.63 -4.25
N ILE A 56 -12.58 0.64 -3.94
CA ILE A 56 -13.49 1.03 -2.88
C ILE A 56 -14.71 1.73 -3.50
N PRO A 57 -15.93 1.43 -3.02
CA PRO A 57 -17.12 2.13 -3.45
C PRO A 57 -17.08 3.59 -3.01
N ALA A 58 -17.92 4.43 -3.64
CA ALA A 58 -18.15 5.78 -3.14
C ALA A 58 -18.70 5.70 -1.71
N PRO A 59 -18.23 6.57 -0.79
CA PRO A 59 -18.75 6.57 0.58
C PRO A 59 -20.24 6.92 0.59
N PRO A 60 -21.05 6.27 1.45
CA PRO A 60 -22.45 6.63 1.61
C PRO A 60 -22.56 8.07 2.13
N ARG A 61 -23.46 8.87 1.53
CA ARG A 61 -23.61 10.32 1.79
C ARG A 61 -23.84 10.69 3.27
N SER A 62 -24.28 9.74 4.09
CA SER A 62 -24.65 9.97 5.49
C SER A 62 -23.58 9.57 6.51
N GLU A 63 -22.49 8.89 6.12
CA GLU A 63 -21.54 8.35 7.10
C GLU A 63 -20.21 9.10 7.02
N LEU A 64 -20.11 10.15 7.85
CA LEU A 64 -18.87 10.90 8.07
C LEU A 64 -17.83 10.09 8.88
N SER A 65 -18.16 8.90 9.36
CA SER A 65 -17.34 8.14 10.32
C SER A 65 -16.46 7.05 9.70
N ASP A 66 -16.82 6.49 8.55
CA ASP A 66 -16.06 5.39 7.94
C ASP A 66 -15.00 5.92 6.95
N ARG A 67 -14.21 6.93 7.36
CA ARG A 67 -13.27 7.67 6.48
C ARG A 67 -12.04 6.87 6.08
N ASP A 68 -11.73 5.88 6.88
CA ASP A 68 -10.51 5.10 6.82
C ASP A 68 -10.75 3.84 5.99
N VAL A 69 -9.77 3.48 5.15
CA VAL A 69 -9.85 2.27 4.33
C VAL A 69 -8.82 1.27 4.82
N ASN A 70 -9.31 0.21 5.45
CA ASN A 70 -8.48 -0.89 5.89
C ASN A 70 -8.02 -1.71 4.69
N PHE A 71 -6.75 -2.09 4.69
CA PHE A 71 -6.18 -3.01 3.74
C PHE A 71 -5.37 -4.09 4.45
N ALA A 72 -5.31 -5.26 3.83
CA ALA A 72 -4.40 -6.33 4.21
C ALA A 72 -3.66 -6.76 2.94
N MET A 73 -2.37 -7.05 3.09
CA MET A 73 -1.57 -7.56 1.99
C MET A 73 -0.54 -8.56 2.46
N THR A 74 -0.26 -9.52 1.59
CA THR A 74 0.77 -10.52 1.83
C THR A 74 2.11 -9.99 1.34
N VAL A 75 3.11 -10.00 2.21
CA VAL A 75 4.50 -9.67 1.91
C VAL A 75 5.39 -10.86 2.28
N PRO A 76 6.56 -11.04 1.66
CA PRO A 76 7.52 -12.04 2.12
C PRO A 76 7.85 -11.81 3.60
N ALA A 77 7.87 -12.85 4.43
CA ALA A 77 8.18 -12.69 5.87
C ALA A 77 9.60 -12.15 6.08
N ASP A 78 10.55 -12.53 5.22
CA ASP A 78 11.90 -11.97 5.17
C ASP A 78 11.91 -10.46 4.92
N ALA A 79 10.86 -9.91 4.27
CA ALA A 79 10.70 -8.49 4.07
C ALA A 79 10.36 -7.75 5.38
N LEU A 80 9.60 -8.39 6.29
CA LEU A 80 9.25 -7.86 7.61
C LEU A 80 10.31 -8.12 8.67
N ASP A 81 11.42 -8.75 8.31
CA ASP A 81 12.55 -8.90 9.22
C ASP A 81 13.10 -7.52 9.61
N SER A 82 13.47 -7.35 10.88
CA SER A 82 13.86 -6.05 11.46
C SER A 82 15.09 -5.41 10.80
N VAL A 83 15.82 -6.17 9.97
CA VAL A 83 16.96 -5.69 9.19
C VAL A 83 16.53 -4.83 7.99
N ARG A 84 15.33 -5.05 7.44
CA ARG A 84 14.85 -4.33 6.25
C ARG A 84 14.03 -3.11 6.65
N ARG A 85 14.31 -1.98 5.97
CA ARG A 85 13.50 -0.78 6.07
C ARG A 85 12.45 -0.83 4.97
N LEU A 86 11.23 -1.17 5.33
CA LEU A 86 10.10 -1.15 4.40
C LEU A 86 9.39 0.19 4.47
N ASN A 87 8.96 0.68 3.32
CA ASN A 87 8.16 1.88 3.16
C ASN A 87 6.85 1.55 2.43
N VAL A 88 5.73 2.00 2.97
CA VAL A 88 4.44 1.86 2.31
C VAL A 88 4.09 3.14 1.56
N ARG A 89 3.67 2.98 0.30
CA ARG A 89 3.08 4.04 -0.50
C ARG A 89 1.67 3.68 -0.91
N VAL A 90 0.79 4.66 -0.89
CA VAL A 90 -0.59 4.50 -1.32
C VAL A 90 -0.88 5.50 -2.42
N HIS A 91 -1.49 5.00 -3.50
CA HIS A 91 -2.04 5.81 -4.59
C HIS A 91 -3.51 5.46 -4.76
N VAL A 92 -4.37 6.48 -4.77
CA VAL A 92 -5.80 6.33 -4.98
C VAL A 92 -6.18 7.11 -6.23
N SER A 93 -6.70 6.42 -7.24
CA SER A 93 -7.15 7.01 -8.49
C SER A 93 -8.67 6.83 -8.65
N ALA A 94 -9.38 7.92 -8.87
CA ALA A 94 -10.80 7.88 -9.25
C ALA A 94 -11.01 7.43 -10.71
N ARG A 95 -9.93 7.37 -11.51
CA ARG A 95 -9.97 6.90 -12.89
C ARG A 95 -9.71 5.40 -12.94
N MET A 96 -10.54 4.67 -13.68
CA MET A 96 -10.22 3.30 -14.12
C MET A 96 -9.07 3.39 -15.14
N ARG A 97 -7.83 3.45 -14.65
CA ARG A 97 -6.66 3.33 -15.52
C ARG A 97 -6.35 1.86 -15.78
N ARG A 98 -5.96 1.57 -17.03
CA ARG A 98 -5.34 0.31 -17.46
C ARG A 98 -4.22 -0.04 -16.48
N GLU A 99 -4.12 -1.32 -16.15
CA GLU A 99 -3.08 -1.86 -15.26
C GLU A 99 -1.68 -1.40 -15.72
N PRO A 100 -0.95 -0.61 -14.89
CA PRO A 100 0.49 -0.51 -15.06
C PRO A 100 1.13 -1.84 -14.66
N ASP A 101 2.26 -2.17 -15.29
CA ASP A 101 3.00 -3.41 -15.07
C ASP A 101 3.28 -3.63 -13.57
N VAL A 102 3.40 -4.89 -13.14
CA VAL A 102 3.65 -5.24 -11.73
C VAL A 102 4.92 -4.62 -11.16
N THR A 103 5.85 -4.21 -12.02
CA THR A 103 7.11 -3.57 -11.66
C THR A 103 7.05 -2.04 -11.63
N GLU A 104 5.96 -1.43 -12.09
CA GLU A 104 5.86 0.01 -12.31
C GLU A 104 5.08 0.72 -11.19
N ARG A 105 5.60 1.88 -10.80
CA ARG A 105 4.86 2.83 -9.96
C ARG A 105 3.75 3.47 -10.80
N PRO A 106 2.55 3.67 -10.24
CA PRO A 106 1.47 4.29 -10.99
C PRO A 106 1.79 5.75 -11.30
N ASP A 107 1.46 6.19 -12.52
CA ASP A 107 1.49 7.61 -12.88
C ASP A 107 0.51 8.41 -12.02
N ILE A 108 1.04 9.42 -11.32
CA ILE A 108 0.27 10.32 -10.48
C ILE A 108 -0.28 11.45 -11.35
N THR A 109 -1.59 11.67 -11.29
CA THR A 109 -2.27 12.72 -12.03
C THR A 109 -3.13 13.61 -11.13
N GLU A 110 -3.45 14.81 -11.62
CA GLU A 110 -4.29 15.77 -10.90
C GLU A 110 -5.63 15.12 -10.51
N GLY A 111 -5.97 15.23 -9.22
CA GLY A 111 -7.14 14.60 -8.62
C GLY A 111 -6.92 13.19 -8.05
N ASP A 112 -5.74 12.60 -8.21
CA ASP A 112 -5.35 11.40 -7.49
C ASP A 112 -4.96 11.71 -6.05
N PHE A 113 -4.97 10.70 -5.18
CA PHE A 113 -4.50 10.82 -3.79
C PHE A 113 -3.23 10.02 -3.62
N VAL A 114 -2.23 10.61 -2.98
CA VAL A 114 -0.95 9.95 -2.76
C VAL A 114 -0.49 10.13 -1.33
N SER A 115 0.19 9.11 -0.81
CA SER A 115 1.01 9.26 0.38
C SER A 115 2.22 10.13 0.04
N THR A 116 2.34 11.30 0.65
CA THR A 116 3.45 12.24 0.43
C THR A 116 4.64 11.99 1.35
N GLN A 117 4.47 11.15 2.37
CA GLN A 117 5.48 10.82 3.36
C GLN A 117 5.85 9.33 3.30
N SER A 118 7.00 9.01 3.89
CA SER A 118 7.40 7.63 4.10
C SER A 118 6.70 7.06 5.33
N HIS A 119 6.06 5.90 5.18
CA HIS A 119 5.36 5.20 6.25
C HIS A 119 6.10 3.89 6.55
N PRO A 120 7.02 3.91 7.55
CA PRO A 120 7.78 2.73 7.90
C PRO A 120 6.85 1.64 8.42
N VAL A 121 7.04 0.41 7.94
CA VAL A 121 6.34 -0.75 8.47
C VAL A 121 7.12 -1.24 9.68
N LEU A 122 6.49 -1.17 10.85
CA LEU A 122 7.06 -1.72 12.08
C LEU A 122 6.51 -3.13 12.28
N PRO A 123 7.36 -4.16 12.44
CA PRO A 123 6.90 -5.49 12.81
C PRO A 123 6.28 -5.43 14.21
N ASP A 124 5.17 -6.13 14.41
CA ASP A 124 4.54 -6.23 15.71
C ASP A 124 5.41 -7.09 16.64
N PRO A 125 5.84 -6.56 17.81
CA PRO A 125 6.71 -7.29 18.72
C PRO A 125 6.00 -8.45 19.45
N VAL A 126 4.66 -8.51 19.41
CA VAL A 126 3.84 -9.51 20.10
C VAL A 126 3.39 -10.61 19.14
N LEU A 127 3.16 -10.28 17.86
CA LEU A 127 2.77 -11.22 16.81
C LEU A 127 3.77 -11.21 15.64
N PRO A 128 4.76 -12.13 15.65
CA PRO A 128 5.68 -12.25 14.52
C PRO A 128 4.89 -12.56 13.23
N GLY A 129 5.13 -11.77 12.18
CA GLY A 129 4.43 -11.88 10.90
C GLY A 129 3.16 -11.02 10.78
N LEU A 130 2.82 -10.23 11.80
CA LEU A 130 1.86 -9.13 11.69
C LEU A 130 2.61 -7.80 11.71
N ALA A 131 2.21 -6.88 10.84
CA ALA A 131 2.66 -5.49 10.90
C ALA A 131 1.47 -4.55 10.62
N SER A 132 1.48 -3.38 11.25
CA SER A 132 0.40 -2.39 11.13
C SER A 132 0.95 -1.04 10.70
N VAL A 133 0.29 -0.38 9.75
CA VAL A 133 0.69 0.96 9.26
C VAL A 133 -0.53 1.86 9.04
N ARG A 134 -0.40 3.15 9.35
CA ARG A 134 -1.40 4.18 9.00
C ARG A 134 -0.79 5.11 7.95
N VAL A 135 -1.49 5.27 6.83
CA VAL A 135 -0.99 5.98 5.65
C VAL A 135 -1.97 7.10 5.28
N PRO A 136 -1.74 8.33 5.75
CA PRO A 136 -2.45 9.49 5.26
C PRO A 136 -2.18 9.72 3.77
N VAL A 137 -3.25 10.03 3.03
CA VAL A 137 -3.17 10.40 1.62
C VAL A 137 -3.69 11.82 1.40
N LEU A 138 -3.03 12.55 0.52
CA LEU A 138 -3.39 13.90 0.12
C LEU A 138 -3.73 13.94 -1.36
N ARG A 139 -4.73 14.76 -1.71
CA ARG A 139 -5.08 15.01 -3.10
C ARG A 139 -3.98 15.81 -3.80
N VAL A 140 -3.61 15.37 -5.00
CA VAL A 140 -2.70 16.04 -5.94
C VAL A 140 -3.45 17.02 -6.82
#